data_AF-A0A3D2TET6-F1
#
_entry.id   AF-A0A3D2TET6-F1
#
_cell.length_a   1.000
_cell.length_b   1.000
_cell.length_c   1.000
_cell.angle_alpha   90.00
_cell.angle_beta   90.00
_cell.angle_gamma   90.00
#
_symmetry.space_group_name_H-M   'P 1'
#
loop_
_entity.id
_entity.type
_entity.pdbx_description
1 polymer ?
#
loop_
_entity_poly.entity_id
_entity_poly.type
_entity_poly.pdbx_seq_one_letter_code
_entity_poly.pdbx_strand_id
1 'polypeptide(L)'
;MLCLYESGTRLAAEVAADVEEFFQTSRSSDDSVWQEVHLFQTRIRRNIRLAEAPSFEQSIFEYSSQSAGAEDYLALATELSDLYTVRSVGASSKQPQHKRLSA
;
A
#
# COMPACT_ATOMS: atom_id res chain seq x y z
N MET A 1 -4.32 -1.02 -0.24
CA MET A 1 -4.06 -2.30 0.43
C MET A 1 -5.38 -3.05 0.52
N LEU A 2 -5.38 -4.35 0.22
CA LEU A 2 -6.55 -5.21 0.38
C LEU A 2 -6.48 -5.93 1.72
N CYS A 3 -7.53 -5.82 2.53
CA CYS A 3 -7.61 -6.38 3.88
C CYS A 3 -8.62 -7.52 3.96
N LEU A 4 -8.45 -8.41 4.96
CA LEU A 4 -9.31 -9.58 5.16
C LEU A 4 -9.46 -10.40 3.88
N TYR A 5 -8.39 -10.45 3.07
CA TYR A 5 -8.42 -11.06 1.76
C TYR A 5 -8.51 -12.58 1.89
N GLU A 6 -9.40 -13.18 1.11
CA GLU A 6 -9.60 -14.62 1.06
C GLU A 6 -9.48 -15.12 -0.37
N SER A 7 -8.33 -15.73 -0.68
CA SER A 7 -7.98 -16.22 -2.03
C SER A 7 -8.87 -17.38 -2.51
N GLY A 8 -9.58 -18.04 -1.59
CA GLY A 8 -10.52 -19.12 -1.93
C GLY A 8 -11.82 -18.62 -2.57
N THR A 9 -12.09 -17.31 -2.56
CA THR A 9 -13.35 -16.76 -3.08
C THR A 9 -13.14 -16.11 -4.44
N ARG A 10 -13.94 -16.52 -5.43
CA ARG A 10 -13.96 -15.89 -6.76
C ARG A 10 -14.28 -14.40 -6.66
N LEU A 11 -15.20 -14.03 -5.78
CA LEU A 11 -15.59 -12.65 -5.53
C LEU A 11 -14.41 -11.77 -5.10
N ALA A 12 -13.55 -12.23 -4.20
CA ALA A 12 -12.41 -11.42 -3.77
C ALA A 12 -11.41 -11.18 -4.91
N ALA A 13 -11.26 -12.14 -5.82
CA ALA A 13 -10.42 -11.97 -7.01
C ALA A 13 -11.03 -10.98 -8.01
N GLU A 14 -12.34 -11.09 -8.28
CA GLU A 14 -13.06 -10.19 -9.17
C GLU A 14 -13.03 -8.74 -8.65
N VAL A 15 -13.39 -8.53 -7.38
CA VAL A 15 -13.35 -7.18 -6.77
C VAL A 15 -11.95 -6.59 -6.77
N ALA A 16 -10.91 -7.41 -6.53
CA ALA A 16 -9.53 -6.92 -6.59
C ALA A 16 -9.14 -6.46 -8.00
N ALA A 17 -9.54 -7.21 -9.03
CA ALA A 17 -9.29 -6.87 -10.43
C ALA A 17 -10.02 -5.58 -10.83
N ASP A 18 -11.31 -5.46 -10.50
CA ASP A 18 -12.12 -4.28 -10.82
C ASP A 18 -11.53 -3.00 -10.18
N VAL A 19 -11.09 -3.09 -8.92
CA VAL A 19 -10.45 -1.98 -8.20
C VAL A 19 -9.12 -1.59 -8.85
N GLU A 20 -8.32 -2.58 -9.26
CA GLU A 20 -7.06 -2.35 -9.95
C GLU A 20 -7.28 -1.67 -11.32
N GLU A 21 -8.22 -2.16 -12.12
CA GLU A 21 -8.60 -1.58 -13.41
C GLU A 21 -9.11 -0.14 -13.26
N PHE A 22 -9.96 0.13 -12.27
CA PHE A 22 -10.46 1.47 -11.98
C PHE A 22 -9.33 2.47 -11.74
N PHE A 23 -8.36 2.11 -10.89
CA PHE A 23 -7.24 2.99 -10.59
C PHE A 23 -6.24 3.10 -11.74
N GLN A 24 -6.05 2.06 -12.55
CA GLN A 24 -5.24 2.15 -13.77
C GLN A 24 -5.86 3.12 -14.78
N THR A 25 -7.17 3.02 -15.01
CA THR A 25 -7.91 3.92 -15.90
C THR A 25 -7.88 5.36 -15.37
N SER A 26 -8.09 5.54 -14.07
CA SER A 26 -8.11 6.85 -13.41
C SER A 26 -6.78 7.61 -13.50
N ARG A 27 -5.64 6.92 -13.60
CA ARG A 27 -4.33 7.56 -13.78
C ARG A 27 -4.13 8.20 -15.15
N SER A 28 -4.87 7.74 -16.16
CA SER A 28 -4.78 8.26 -17.54
C SER A 28 -5.66 9.49 -17.76
N SER A 29 -6.52 9.84 -16.80
CA SER A 29 -7.41 10.99 -16.86
C SER A 29 -6.80 12.18 -16.12
N ASP A 30 -6.62 13.30 -16.83
CA ASP A 30 -5.91 14.50 -16.33
C ASP A 30 -6.66 15.26 -15.21
N ASP A 31 -7.95 14.95 -15.00
CA ASP A 31 -8.81 15.61 -14.00
C ASP A 31 -9.22 14.68 -12.83
N SER A 32 -8.59 13.50 -12.71
CA SER A 32 -8.93 12.55 -11.67
C SER A 32 -8.21 12.82 -10.36
N VAL A 33 -8.96 12.87 -9.26
CA VAL A 33 -8.40 12.93 -7.89
C VAL A 33 -7.62 11.66 -7.49
N TRP A 34 -7.69 10.60 -8.30
CA TRP A 34 -7.09 9.30 -7.99
C TRP A 34 -5.76 9.04 -8.71
N GLN A 35 -5.19 10.04 -9.40
CA GLN A 35 -3.94 9.90 -10.17
C GLN A 35 -2.76 9.40 -9.33
N GLU A 36 -2.67 9.83 -8.07
CA GLU A 36 -1.57 9.47 -7.18
C GLU A 36 -1.84 8.21 -6.33
N VAL A 37 -2.97 7.54 -6.52
CA VAL A 37 -3.27 6.32 -5.76
C VAL A 37 -2.21 5.27 -6.05
N HIS A 38 -1.77 4.58 -5.00
CA HIS A 38 -0.90 3.42 -5.10
C HIS A 38 -1.63 2.19 -4.53
N LEU A 39 -1.82 1.16 -5.35
CA LEU A 39 -2.41 -0.09 -4.92
C LEU A 39 -1.29 -1.05 -4.53
N PHE A 40 -1.14 -1.27 -3.23
CA PHE A 40 -0.19 -2.23 -2.69
C PHE A 40 -0.50 -3.65 -3.17
N GLN A 41 0.54 -4.37 -3.57
CA GLN A 41 0.51 -5.78 -3.97
C GLN A 41 0.32 -6.70 -2.76
N THR A 42 0.84 -6.30 -1.59
CA THR A 42 0.64 -7.04 -0.36
C THR A 42 -0.85 -7.07 0.04
N ARG A 43 -1.35 -8.27 0.33
CA ARG A 43 -2.72 -8.51 0.78
C ARG A 43 -2.71 -9.02 2.21
N ILE A 44 -3.47 -8.40 3.10
CA ILE A 44 -3.61 -8.87 4.49
C ILE A 44 -4.67 -9.96 4.51
N ARG A 45 -4.24 -11.21 4.73
CA ARG A 45 -5.11 -12.39 4.75
C ARG A 45 -6.01 -12.38 5.99
N ARG A 46 -7.17 -13.05 5.91
CA ARG A 46 -7.91 -13.41 7.13
C ARG A 46 -7.03 -14.29 8.01
N ASN A 47 -6.77 -13.84 9.24
CA ASN A 47 -5.90 -14.54 10.18
C ASN A 47 -6.47 -14.44 11.59
N ILE A 48 -6.70 -15.60 12.23
CA ILE A 48 -7.30 -15.69 13.57
C ILE A 48 -6.42 -15.01 14.62
N ARG A 49 -5.11 -15.29 14.60
CA ARG A 49 -4.17 -14.72 15.57
C ARG A 49 -4.07 -13.20 15.46
N LEU A 50 -4.13 -12.67 14.24
CA LEU A 50 -4.19 -11.23 13.98
C LEU A 50 -5.48 -10.60 14.55
N ALA A 51 -6.60 -11.31 14.48
CA ALA A 51 -7.86 -10.84 15.06
C ALA A 51 -7.90 -10.94 16.59
N GLU A 52 -7.17 -11.90 17.18
CA GLU A 52 -7.10 -12.11 18.63
C GLU A 52 -6.11 -11.17 19.33
N ALA A 53 -5.00 -10.78 18.68
CA ALA A 53 -3.94 -9.97 19.27
C ALA A 53 -4.44 -8.71 20.02
N PRO A 54 -5.43 -7.93 19.52
CA PRO A 54 -5.98 -6.79 20.26
C PRO A 54 -6.59 -7.15 21.62
N SER A 55 -7.19 -8.33 21.77
CA SER A 55 -7.75 -8.79 23.04
C SER A 55 -6.69 -9.10 24.10
N PHE A 56 -5.43 -9.30 23.67
CA PHE A 56 -4.28 -9.48 24.54
C PHE A 56 -3.44 -8.19 24.67
N GLU A 57 -3.93 -7.06 24.13
CA GLU A 57 -3.23 -5.77 24.13
C GLU A 57 -1.82 -5.83 23.50
N GLN A 58 -1.62 -6.78 22.59
CA GLN A 58 -0.34 -7.02 21.93
C GLN A 58 -0.46 -6.71 20.44
N SER A 59 0.64 -6.22 19.85
CA SER A 59 0.76 -6.21 18.40
C SER A 59 0.82 -7.64 17.85
N ILE A 60 0.52 -7.83 16.56
CA ILE A 60 0.64 -9.17 15.95
C ILE A 60 2.09 -9.70 15.99
N PHE A 61 3.08 -8.80 16.04
CA PHE A 61 4.48 -9.17 16.15
C PHE A 61 4.83 -9.69 17.56
N GLU A 62 4.20 -9.16 18.60
CA GLU A 62 4.39 -9.65 19.97
C GLU A 62 3.57 -10.91 20.24
N TYR A 63 2.30 -10.91 19.81
CA TYR A 63 1.37 -12.01 20.05
C TYR A 63 1.73 -13.27 19.25
N SER A 64 2.05 -13.11 17.96
CA SER A 64 2.42 -14.23 17.08
C SER A 64 3.26 -13.78 15.88
N SER A 65 4.54 -13.52 16.13
CA SER A 65 5.52 -13.06 15.13
C SER A 65 5.68 -13.97 13.90
N GLN A 66 5.41 -15.27 14.04
CA GLN A 66 5.49 -16.26 12.96
C GLN A 66 4.12 -16.57 12.34
N SER A 67 3.08 -15.77 12.64
CA SER A 67 1.78 -15.93 12.01
C SER A 67 1.77 -15.36 10.59
N ALA A 68 0.94 -15.92 9.73
CA ALA A 68 0.66 -15.36 8.40
C ALA A 68 0.25 -13.87 8.46
N GLY A 69 -0.45 -13.44 9.52
CA GLY A 69 -0.79 -12.03 9.72
C GLY A 69 0.44 -11.16 9.98
N ALA A 70 1.39 -11.61 10.81
CA ALA A 70 2.64 -10.91 11.04
C ALA A 70 3.49 -10.82 9.76
N GLU A 71 3.57 -11.92 9.00
CA GLU A 71 4.26 -11.96 7.70
C GLU A 71 3.66 -10.97 6.70
N ASP A 72 2.32 -10.91 6.60
CA ASP A 72 1.63 -10.00 5.68
C ASP A 72 1.90 -8.53 6.04
N TYR A 73 1.89 -8.18 7.34
CA TYR A 73 2.21 -6.82 7.77
C TYR A 73 3.69 -6.46 7.57
N LEU A 74 4.61 -7.42 7.71
CA LEU A 74 6.03 -7.21 7.44
C LEU A 74 6.29 -6.97 5.95
N ALA A 75 5.63 -7.75 5.08
CA ALA A 75 5.69 -7.57 3.64
C ALA A 75 5.15 -6.19 3.24
N LEU A 76 4.02 -5.77 3.83
CA LEU A 76 3.44 -4.44 3.59
C LEU A 76 4.38 -3.33 4.04
N ALA A 77 4.99 -3.45 5.23
CA ALA A 77 5.92 -2.47 5.75
C ALA A 77 7.14 -2.31 4.83
N THR A 78 7.62 -3.41 4.25
CA THR A 78 8.71 -3.42 3.26
C THR A 78 8.28 -2.69 1.99
N GLU A 79 7.14 -3.06 1.42
CA GLU A 79 6.59 -2.43 0.20
C GLU A 79 6.37 -0.91 0.38
N LEU A 80 5.88 -0.51 1.56
CA LEU A 80 5.70 0.89 1.93
C LEU A 80 7.04 1.63 2.04
N SER A 81 8.04 1.03 2.68
CA SER A 81 9.38 1.60 2.79
C SER A 81 10.02 1.81 1.42
N ASP A 82 9.90 0.83 0.53
CA ASP A 82 10.42 0.89 -0.84
C ASP A 82 9.74 2.01 -1.64
N LEU A 83 8.41 2.12 -1.54
CA LEU A 83 7.63 3.17 -2.20
C LEU A 83 8.09 4.58 -1.79
N TYR A 84 8.25 4.82 -0.48
CA TYR A 84 8.68 6.13 0.01
C TYR A 84 10.15 6.42 -0.28
N THR A 85 11.01 5.39 -0.27
CA THR A 85 12.42 5.54 -0.64
C THR A 85 12.55 6.02 -2.08
N VAL A 86 11.87 5.36 -3.03
CA VAL A 86 11.88 5.73 -4.45
C VAL A 86 11.35 7.15 -4.67
N ARG A 87 10.27 7.53 -3.98
CA ARG A 87 9.65 8.85 -4.12
C ARG A 87 10.51 9.98 -3.54
N SER A 88 11.29 9.70 -2.49
CA SER A 88 12.23 10.66 -1.92
C SER A 88 13.43 10.96 -2.85
N VAL A 89 13.92 9.94 -3.56
CA VAL A 89 15.02 10.09 -4.53
C VAL A 89 14.58 10.85 -5.78
N GLY A 90 13.34 10.65 -6.25
CA GLY A 90 12.77 11.36 -7.39
C GLY A 90 12.52 12.86 -7.15
N ALA A 91 12.29 13.28 -5.90
CA ALA A 91 11.96 14.66 -5.55
C ALA A 91 13.17 15.63 -5.54
N SER A 92 14.41 15.13 -5.55
CA SER A 92 15.62 15.95 -5.47
C SER A 92 16.05 16.61 -6.80
N SER A 93 15.37 16.29 -7.92
CA SER A 93 15.81 16.72 -9.27
C SER A 93 15.26 18.06 -9.78
N LYS A 94 14.41 18.78 -9.04
CA LYS A 94 13.91 20.10 -9.46
C LYS A 94 14.66 21.23 -8.72
N GLN A 95 15.81 21.64 -9.26
CA GLN A 95 16.48 22.88 -8.87
C GLN A 95 15.68 24.09 -9.42
N PRO A 96 15.28 25.08 -8.60
CA PRO A 96 14.60 26.27 -9.11
C PRO A 96 15.61 27.16 -9.84
N GLN A 97 15.38 27.43 -11.13
CA GLN A 97 16.15 28.40 -11.89
C GLN A 97 15.93 29.80 -11.32
N HIS A 98 16.94 30.30 -10.62
CA HIS A 98 16.97 31.65 -10.08
C HIS A 98 17.09 32.65 -11.25
N LYS A 99 15.95 33.16 -11.75
CA LYS A 99 15.95 34.24 -12.74
C LYS A 99 16.47 35.50 -12.04
N ARG A 100 17.78 35.77 -12.16
CA ARG A 100 18.38 37.06 -11.80
C ARG A 100 17.69 38.13 -12.65
N LEU A 101 16.84 38.95 -12.04
CA LEU A 101 16.52 40.26 -12.62
C LEU A 101 17.72 41.16 -12.34
N SER A 102 18.49 41.43 -13.39
CA SER A 102 19.46 42.52 -13.44
C SER A 102 18.74 43.84 -13.72
N ALA A 103 19.03 44.81 -12.85
CA ALA A 103 18.94 46.28 -12.92
C ALA A 103 18.20 46.93 -14.09
#